data_AF-A0A382D5K3-F1
#
_entry.id   AF-A0A382D5K3-F1
#
_cell.length_a   1.000
_cell.length_b   1.000
_cell.length_c   1.000
_cell.angle_alpha   90.00
_cell.angle_beta   90.00
_cell.angle_gamma   90.00
#
_symmetry.space_group_name_H-M   'P 1'
#
loop_
_entity.id
_entity.type
_entity.pdbx_description
1 polymer ?
#
loop_
_entity_poly.entity_id
_entity_poly.type
_entity_poly.pdbx_seq_one_letter_code
_entity_poly.pdbx_strand_id
1 'polypeptide(L)' 'MATISIDGKEYDTDDLSEEAKAQLVSFQFVEGELARVGLQTAALQTARIAYGRALKEALGEDPNDEIEIEGDSLNFDEK' A
#
# COMPACT_ATOMS: atom_id res chain seq x y z
N MET A 1 -27.86 16.23 -11.86
CA MET A 1 -26.84 16.95 -11.08
C MET A 1 -26.33 15.99 -10.03
N ALA A 2 -25.23 15.32 -10.35
CA ALA A 2 -24.49 14.57 -9.34
C ALA A 2 -23.61 15.58 -8.60
N THR A 3 -23.59 15.53 -7.27
CA THR A 3 -22.71 16.40 -6.47
C THR A 3 -21.55 15.60 -5.92
N ILE A 4 -20.37 16.21 -5.89
CA ILE A 4 -19.18 15.67 -5.24
C ILE A 4 -18.72 16.61 -4.13
N SER A 5 -18.25 16.04 -3.03
CA SER A 5 -17.63 16.82 -1.96
C SER A 5 -16.12 16.79 -2.11
N ILE A 6 -15.49 17.97 -2.23
CA ILE A 6 -14.03 18.13 -2.23
C ILE A 6 -13.69 19.08 -1.09
N ASP A 7 -12.88 18.63 -0.13
CA ASP A 7 -12.49 19.38 1.08
C ASP A 7 -13.68 19.95 1.88
N GLY A 8 -14.78 19.19 1.95
CA GLY A 8 -16.00 19.58 2.67
C GLY A 8 -16.86 20.62 1.95
N LYS A 9 -16.54 20.97 0.71
CA LYS A 9 -17.37 21.81 -0.16
C LYS A 9 -18.07 20.95 -1.20
N GLU A 10 -19.36 21.17 -1.40
CA GLU A 10 -20.12 20.52 -2.45
C GLU A 10 -19.92 21.23 -3.79
N TYR A 11 -19.70 20.45 -4.84
CA TYR A 11 -19.62 20.89 -6.22
C TYR A 11 -20.61 20.09 -7.05
N ASP A 12 -21.36 20.76 -7.93
CA ASP A 12 -22.10 20.09 -8.97
C ASP A 12 -21.12 19.60 -10.04
N THR A 13 -21.16 18.32 -10.38
CA THR A 13 -20.29 17.76 -11.42
C THR A 13 -20.55 18.36 -12.79
N ASP A 14 -21.78 18.84 -13.03
CA ASP A 14 -22.18 19.44 -14.30
C ASP A 14 -21.56 20.85 -14.46
N ASP A 15 -21.25 21.54 -13.35
CA ASP A 15 -20.65 22.89 -13.30
C ASP A 15 -19.11 22.89 -13.32
N LEU A 16 -18.48 21.71 -13.21
CA LEU A 16 -17.01 21.59 -13.27
C LEU A 16 -16.50 21.83 -14.69
N SER A 17 -15.34 22.48 -14.80
CA SER A 17 -14.63 22.60 -16.07
C SER A 17 -14.17 21.22 -16.57
N GLU A 18 -13.94 21.10 -17.88
CA GLU A 18 -13.45 19.85 -18.49
C GLU A 18 -12.08 19.45 -17.92
N GLU A 19 -11.22 20.43 -17.62
CA GLU A 19 -9.93 20.21 -16.97
C GLU A 19 -10.10 19.67 -15.54
N ALA A 20 -11.05 20.21 -14.76
CA ALA A 20 -11.34 19.74 -13.42
C ALA A 20 -11.86 18.30 -13.41
N LYS A 21 -12.74 17.95 -14.36
CA LYS A 21 -13.22 16.57 -14.55
C LYS A 21 -12.08 15.62 -14.93
N ALA A 22 -11.19 16.03 -15.84
CA ALA A 22 -10.04 15.21 -16.23
C ALA A 22 -9.07 14.97 -15.06
N GLN A 23 -8.84 15.98 -14.22
CA GLN A 23 -8.02 15.83 -13.02
C GLN A 23 -8.68 14.92 -11.99
N LEU A 24 -10.01 15.01 -11.81
CA LEU A 24 -10.76 14.15 -10.89
C LEU A 24 -10.65 12.67 -11.29
N VAL A 25 -10.77 12.35 -12.58
CA VAL A 25 -10.58 10.98 -13.09
C VAL A 25 -9.17 10.48 -12.81
N SER A 26 -8.17 11.32 -13.09
CA SER A 26 -6.76 10.98 -12.82
C SER A 26 -6.51 10.72 -11.32
N PHE A 27 -7.12 11.53 -10.46
CA PHE A 27 -7.03 11.36 -9.01
C PHE A 27 -7.68 10.05 -8.54
N GLN A 28 -8.91 9.75 -8.99
CA GLN A 28 -9.59 8.50 -8.65
C GLN A 28 -8.80 7.26 -9.08
N PHE A 29 -8.15 7.33 -10.25
CA PHE A 29 -7.25 6.27 -10.71
C PHE A 29 -6.09 6.05 -9.74
N VAL A 30 -5.40 7.12 -9.33
CA VAL A 30 -4.27 7.02 -8.39
C VAL A 30 -4.72 6.49 -7.03
N GLU A 31 -5.86 6.93 -6.50
CA GLU A 31 -6.42 6.41 -5.25
C GLU A 31 -6.69 4.90 -5.33
N GLY A 32 -7.23 4.43 -6.46
CA GLY A 32 -7.43 3.00 -6.71
C GLY A 32 -6.11 2.21 -6.69
N GLU A 33 -5.06 2.75 -7.32
CA GLU A 33 -3.74 2.14 -7.32
C GLU A 33 -3.08 2.15 -5.94
N LEU A 34 -3.22 3.23 -5.17
CA LEU A 34 -2.73 3.29 -3.78
C LEU A 34 -3.42 2.24 -2.92
N ALA A 35 -4.74 2.08 -3.05
CA ALA A 35 -5.48 1.01 -2.36
C ALA A 35 -4.95 -0.38 -2.74
N ARG A 36 -4.71 -0.62 -4.04
CA ARG A 36 -4.16 -1.89 -4.54
C ARG A 36 -2.78 -2.18 -3.97
N VAL A 37 -1.87 -1.20 -3.96
CA VAL A 37 -0.53 -1.32 -3.36
C VAL A 37 -0.61 -1.54 -1.85
N GLY A 38 -1.56 -0.89 -1.16
CA GLY A 38 -1.81 -1.13 0.26
C GLY A 38 -2.19 -2.59 0.56
N LEU A 39 -3.06 -3.19 -0.26
CA LEU A 39 -3.42 -4.61 -0.14
C LEU A 39 -2.22 -5.54 -0.38
N GLN A 40 -1.40 -5.25 -1.39
CA GLN A 40 -0.17 -6.01 -1.65
C GLN A 40 0.81 -5.89 -0.47
N THR A 41 0.95 -4.69 0.09
CA THR A 41 1.80 -4.44 1.26
C THR A 41 1.34 -5.25 2.46
N ALA A 42 0.04 -5.29 2.76
CA ALA A 42 -0.51 -6.09 3.86
C ALA A 42 -0.26 -7.60 3.67
N ALA A 43 -0.40 -8.09 2.44
CA ALA A 43 -0.10 -9.48 2.10
C ALA A 43 1.39 -9.81 2.32
N LEU A 44 2.28 -8.94 1.86
CA LEU A 44 3.73 -9.10 2.03
C LEU A 44 4.17 -8.98 3.50
N GLN A 45 3.55 -8.10 4.28
CA GLN A 45 3.78 -8.01 5.73
C GLN A 45 3.38 -9.32 6.44
N THR A 46 2.24 -9.90 6.06
CA THR A 46 1.81 -11.21 6.58
C THR A 46 2.83 -12.30 6.24
N ALA A 47 3.29 -12.34 4.98
CA ALA A 47 4.32 -13.28 4.55
C ALA A 47 5.65 -13.07 5.30
N ARG A 48 6.09 -11.81 5.49
CA ARG A 48 7.29 -11.47 6.27
C ARG A 48 7.22 -12.02 7.69
N ILE A 49 6.07 -11.86 8.36
CA ILE A 49 5.86 -12.40 9.72
C ILE A 49 5.95 -13.93 9.69
N ALA A 50 5.27 -14.60 8.75
CA ALA A 50 5.29 -16.06 8.65
C ALA A 50 6.71 -16.61 8.40
N TYR A 51 7.48 -15.98 7.50
CA TYR A 51 8.85 -16.38 7.22
C TYR A 51 9.80 -16.11 8.39
N GLY A 52 9.61 -14.99 9.10
CA GLY A 52 10.35 -14.69 10.32
C GLY A 52 10.17 -15.77 11.39
N ARG A 53 8.92 -16.17 11.63
CA ARG A 53 8.57 -17.27 12.57
C ARG A 53 9.22 -18.58 12.17
N ALA A 54 9.08 -18.97 10.91
CA ALA A 54 9.65 -20.22 10.38
C ALA A 54 11.19 -20.25 10.49
N LEU A 55 11.85 -19.10 10.26
CA LEU A 55 13.30 -18.99 10.41
C LEU A 55 13.73 -19.18 11.87
N LYS A 56 13.05 -18.54 12.84
CA LYS A 56 13.32 -18.73 14.27
C LYS A 56 13.15 -20.19 14.70
N GLU A 57 12.07 -20.84 14.29
CA GLU A 57 11.84 -22.27 14.55
C GLU A 57 12.97 -23.14 13.99
N ALA A 58 13.42 -22.87 12.76
CA ALA A 58 14.52 -23.60 12.14
C ALA A 58 15.88 -23.39 12.86
N LEU A 59 16.07 -22.24 13.52
CA LEU A 59 17.25 -21.93 14.31
C LEU A 59 17.17 -22.46 15.75
N GLY A 60 16.03 -23.03 16.16
CA GLY A 60 15.80 -23.49 17.54
C GLY A 60 15.55 -22.36 18.54
N GLU A 61 15.17 -21.18 18.05
CA GLU A 61 14.81 -20.00 18.85
C GLU A 61 13.28 -19.94 19.08
N ASP A 62 12.80 -19.08 19.98
CA ASP A 62 11.36 -18.88 20.18
C ASP A 62 10.75 -18.22 18.91
N PRO A 63 9.74 -18.84 18.26
CA PRO A 63 9.12 -18.29 17.08
C PRO A 63 8.28 -17.02 17.33
N ASN A 64 7.98 -16.67 18.58
CA ASN A 64 7.23 -15.47 18.92
C ASN A 64 8.11 -14.25 19.18
N ASP A 65 9.42 -14.43 19.29
CA ASP A 65 10.36 -13.33 19.46
C ASP A 65 10.44 -12.47 18.20
N GLU A 66 10.66 -11.17 18.40
CA GLU A 66 10.92 -10.26 17.31
C GLU A 66 12.19 -10.69 16.55
N ILE A 67 12.10 -10.65 15.22
CA ILE A 67 13.22 -10.96 14.35
C ILE A 67 13.74 -9.68 13.71
N GLU A 68 14.92 -9.29 14.15
CA GLU A 68 15.73 -8.26 13.51
C GLU A 68 16.80 -8.97 12.68
N ILE A 69 16.80 -8.69 11.37
CA ILE A 69 17.83 -9.20 10.47
C ILE A 69 18.67 -7.99 10.07
N GLU A 70 19.88 -7.89 10.61
CA GLU A 70 20.85 -6.86 10.24
C GLU A 70 21.93 -7.48 9.33
N GLY A 71 22.17 -6.87 8.16
CA GLY A 71 23.24 -7.27 7.26
C GLY A 71 23.14 -6.62 5.88
N ASP A 72 24.29 -6.17 5.34
CA ASP A 72 24.45 -5.51 4.02
C ASP A 72 23.98 -6.37 2.82
N SER A 73 23.72 -7.66 3.01
CA SER A 73 23.55 -8.68 1.96
C SER A 73 22.11 -9.17 1.73
N LEU A 74 21.10 -8.52 2.31
CA LEU A 74 19.69 -8.75 1.91
C LEU A 74 19.32 -8.06 0.59
N ASN A 75 20.25 -7.30 -0.01
CA ASN A 75 20.12 -6.84 -1.38
C ASN A 75 20.29 -8.04 -2.32
N PHE A 76 19.18 -8.62 -2.76
CA PHE A 76 19.17 -9.62 -3.83
C PHE A 76 19.49 -9.02 -5.22
N ASP A 77 19.78 -7.71 -5.29
CA ASP A 77 20.35 -7.04 -6.46
C ASP A 77 21.87 -7.29 -6.54
N GLU A 78 22.27 -8.55 -6.70
CA GLU A 78 23.51 -8.87 -7.41
C GLU A 78 23.15 -9.72 -8.63
N LYS A 79 22.85 -9.03 -9.73
CA LYS A 79 23.21 -9.45 -11.09
C LYS A 79 23.29 -8.29 -12.06
#